data_AF-A0A2T1AC72-F1
#
_entry.id   AF-A0A2T1AC72-F1
#
_cell.length_a   1.000
_cell.length_b   1.000
_cell.length_c   1.000
_cell.angle_alpha   90.00
_cell.angle_beta   90.00
_cell.angle_gamma   90.00
#
_symmetry.space_group_name_H-M   'P 1'
#
loop_
_entity.id
_entity.type
_entity.pdbx_description
1 polymer ?
#
loop_
_entity_poly.entity_id
_entity_poly.type
_entity_poly.pdbx_seq_one_letter_code
_entity_poly.pdbx_strand_id
1 'polypeptide(L)'
;MNFLIGDFAMSDIISPISLPIFISLGLLSIAMIAVTLRKIGQFRKLRTGGRDGAEAALKLWLAGHSQDAMERARAQNSVLGRILTAVMSGVQARPGESEYAEELGRQTALVELAQMGRYMRFLEICVSSAPMLGLLGTVLGMIDAFAELSAVQGAADPASLAQGIWTALTTTAAGLVLALVADFITSWFEARIERERVLAETMISAAIFGRAGSIADAA
;
A
#
# COMPACT_ATOMS: atom_id res chain seq x y z
N MET A 1 -15.56 -30.74 -30.89
CA MET A 1 -15.53 -29.82 -29.73
C MET A 1 -14.09 -29.40 -29.49
N ASN A 2 -13.48 -28.69 -30.46
CA ASN A 2 -12.05 -28.33 -30.45
C ASN A 2 -11.83 -26.95 -31.12
N PHE A 3 -12.78 -26.02 -30.96
CA PHE A 3 -12.83 -24.80 -31.79
C PHE A 3 -12.42 -23.48 -31.09
N LEU A 4 -12.00 -23.44 -29.83
CA LEU A 4 -11.89 -22.11 -29.18
C LEU A 4 -10.58 -21.73 -28.48
N ILE A 5 -9.55 -22.57 -28.38
CA ILE A 5 -8.32 -22.18 -27.63
C ILE A 5 -7.01 -22.71 -28.26
N GLY A 6 -7.06 -23.46 -29.36
CA GLY A 6 -5.91 -24.27 -29.82
C GLY A 6 -4.81 -23.57 -30.65
N ASP A 7 -5.14 -22.53 -31.42
CA ASP A 7 -4.26 -21.95 -32.44
C ASP A 7 -4.04 -20.42 -32.32
N PHE A 8 -4.43 -19.81 -31.19
CA PHE A 8 -4.03 -18.43 -30.88
C PHE A 8 -2.67 -18.47 -30.19
N ALA A 9 -1.60 -18.44 -30.99
CA ALA A 9 -0.26 -18.45 -30.45
C ALA A 9 0.03 -17.10 -29.76
N MET A 10 0.93 -17.10 -28.78
CA MET A 10 1.40 -15.86 -28.15
C MET A 10 2.05 -14.90 -29.16
N SER A 11 2.44 -15.40 -30.35
CA SER A 11 2.88 -14.62 -31.50
C SER A 11 1.78 -13.77 -32.13
N ASP A 12 0.51 -14.17 -32.04
CA ASP A 12 -0.61 -13.45 -32.69
C ASP A 12 -1.12 -12.29 -31.83
N ILE A 13 -0.82 -12.34 -30.52
CA ILE A 13 -1.09 -11.26 -29.55
C ILE A 13 -0.06 -10.12 -29.69
N ILE A 14 1.11 -10.41 -30.27
CA ILE A 14 2.23 -9.48 -30.37
C ILE A 14 2.21 -8.85 -31.77
N SER A 15 1.26 -7.94 -31.99
CA SER A 15 1.44 -6.97 -33.08
C SER A 15 2.56 -6.00 -32.70
N PRO A 16 3.32 -5.44 -33.67
CA PRO A 16 4.40 -4.50 -33.39
C PRO A 16 3.93 -3.25 -32.62
N ILE A 17 2.63 -2.92 -32.71
CA ILE A 17 2.00 -1.77 -32.02
C ILE A 17 1.57 -2.11 -30.58
N SER A 18 1.18 -3.35 -30.30
CA SER A 18 0.76 -3.78 -28.95
C SER A 18 1.93 -4.18 -28.05
N LEU A 19 3.06 -4.59 -28.64
CA LEU A 19 4.28 -4.99 -27.92
C LEU A 19 4.78 -3.93 -26.91
N PRO A 20 4.88 -2.62 -27.23
CA PRO A 20 5.31 -1.61 -26.27
C PRO A 20 4.41 -1.51 -25.03
N ILE A 21 3.11 -1.81 -25.18
CA ILE A 21 2.12 -1.71 -24.10
C ILE A 21 2.27 -2.89 -23.16
N PHE A 22 2.40 -4.11 -23.70
CA PHE A 22 2.69 -5.29 -22.90
C PHE A 22 4.04 -5.18 -22.17
N ILE A 23 5.07 -4.63 -22.82
CA ILE A 23 6.36 -4.35 -22.17
C ILE A 23 6.18 -3.35 -21.03
N SER A 24 5.44 -2.25 -21.26
CA SER A 24 5.18 -1.24 -20.24
C SER A 24 4.40 -1.81 -19.05
N LEU A 25 3.35 -2.60 -19.30
CA LEU A 25 2.58 -3.30 -18.25
C LEU A 25 3.45 -4.31 -17.50
N GLY A 26 4.31 -5.05 -18.21
CA GLY A 26 5.27 -5.98 -17.62
C GLY A 26 6.27 -5.27 -16.71
N LEU A 27 6.85 -4.16 -17.14
CA LEU A 27 7.75 -3.34 -16.33
C LEU A 27 7.04 -2.77 -15.09
N LEU A 28 5.82 -2.28 -15.25
CA LEU A 28 5.01 -1.77 -14.13
C LEU A 28 4.70 -2.89 -13.12
N SER A 29 4.39 -4.10 -13.60
CA SER A 29 4.17 -5.28 -12.76
C SER A 29 5.43 -5.68 -11.97
N ILE A 30 6.58 -5.74 -12.62
CA ILE A 30 7.85 -6.06 -11.94
C ILE A 30 8.19 -4.98 -10.90
N ALA A 31 8.01 -3.70 -11.24
CA ALA A 31 8.25 -2.60 -10.31
C ALA A 31 7.30 -2.64 -9.11
N MET A 32 6.02 -2.95 -9.33
CA MET A 32 5.03 -3.13 -8.27
C MET A 32 5.44 -4.26 -7.31
N ILE A 33 5.83 -5.42 -7.84
CA ILE A 33 6.28 -6.55 -7.02
C ILE A 33 7.52 -6.15 -6.21
N ALA A 34 8.51 -5.50 -6.84
CA ALA A 34 9.72 -5.05 -6.16
C ALA A 34 9.42 -4.06 -5.02
N VAL A 35 8.50 -3.11 -5.24
CA VAL A 35 8.07 -2.16 -4.21
C VAL A 35 7.30 -2.86 -3.10
N THR A 36 6.42 -3.80 -3.44
CA THR A 36 5.67 -4.61 -2.47
C THR A 36 6.62 -5.40 -1.56
N LEU A 37 7.63 -6.06 -2.14
CA LEU A 37 8.63 -6.80 -1.36
C LEU A 37 9.44 -5.87 -0.45
N ARG A 38 9.88 -4.70 -0.94
CA ARG A 38 10.56 -3.70 -0.11
C ARG A 38 9.68 -3.21 1.02
N LYS A 39 8.39 -3.01 0.76
CA LYS A 39 7.40 -2.57 1.76
C LYS A 39 7.18 -3.63 2.85
N ILE A 40 7.07 -4.90 2.46
CA ILE A 40 7.00 -6.02 3.41
C ILE A 40 8.27 -6.04 4.28
N GLY A 41 9.45 -5.91 3.67
CA GLY A 41 10.72 -5.83 4.41
C GLY A 41 10.78 -4.65 5.37
N GLN A 42 10.29 -3.48 4.95
CA GLN A 42 10.20 -2.27 5.77
C GLN A 42 9.30 -2.48 7.00
N PHE A 43 8.11 -3.06 6.82
CA PHE A 43 7.16 -3.31 7.90
C PHE A 43 7.70 -4.33 8.91
N ARG A 44 8.37 -5.38 8.41
CA ARG A 44 9.06 -6.35 9.27
C ARG A 44 10.19 -5.69 10.05
N LYS A 45 11.00 -4.81 9.43
CA LYS A 45 12.09 -4.09 10.10
C LYS A 45 11.58 -3.10 11.14
N LEU A 46 10.49 -2.39 10.86
CA LEU A 46 9.84 -1.47 11.80
C LEU A 46 9.09 -2.18 12.94
N ARG A 47 9.04 -3.52 12.92
CA ARG A 47 8.32 -4.37 13.89
C ARG A 47 6.90 -3.84 14.13
N THR A 48 6.17 -3.57 13.05
CA THR A 48 4.77 -3.15 13.07
C THR A 48 3.94 -4.30 13.65
N GLY A 49 3.68 -4.27 14.95
CA GLY A 49 3.14 -5.43 15.69
C GLY A 49 3.57 -5.52 17.15
N GLY A 50 4.35 -4.55 17.66
CA GLY A 50 4.67 -4.44 19.08
C GLY A 50 3.50 -4.00 19.97
N ARG A 51 2.24 -4.27 19.60
CA ARG A 51 1.06 -3.83 20.36
C ARG A 51 1.09 -4.38 21.77
N ASP A 52 1.28 -5.68 21.94
CA ASP A 52 1.25 -6.32 23.26
C ASP A 52 2.38 -5.81 24.16
N GLY A 53 3.55 -5.57 23.57
CA GLY A 53 4.65 -4.97 24.29
C GLY A 53 4.35 -3.52 24.68
N ALA A 54 3.85 -2.70 23.77
CA ALA A 54 3.55 -1.29 24.01
C ALA A 54 2.44 -1.17 25.06
N GLU A 55 1.45 -2.05 25.00
CA GLU A 55 0.40 -2.18 26.00
C GLU A 55 0.96 -2.61 27.36
N ALA A 56 1.91 -3.55 27.41
CA ALA A 56 2.58 -3.92 28.66
C ALA A 56 3.39 -2.74 29.26
N ALA A 57 4.10 -1.99 28.43
CA ALA A 57 4.83 -0.79 28.86
C ALA A 57 3.87 0.29 29.39
N LEU A 58 2.75 0.52 28.70
CA LEU A 58 1.71 1.45 29.15
C LEU A 58 1.07 1.00 30.47
N LYS A 59 0.84 -0.29 30.69
CA LYS A 59 0.32 -0.80 31.96
C LYS A 59 1.28 -0.53 33.12
N LEU A 60 2.58 -0.76 32.92
CA LEU A 60 3.61 -0.45 33.93
C LEU A 60 3.64 1.05 34.23
N TRP A 61 3.52 1.88 33.20
CA TRP A 61 3.48 3.33 33.33
C TRP A 61 2.30 3.80 34.20
N LEU A 62 1.10 3.32 33.89
CA LEU A 62 -0.12 3.65 34.64
C LEU A 62 -0.10 3.10 36.07
N ALA A 63 0.65 2.04 36.32
CA ALA A 63 0.87 1.50 37.67
C ALA A 63 1.92 2.29 38.48
N GLY A 64 2.50 3.37 37.92
CA GLY A 64 3.52 4.20 38.57
C GLY A 64 4.95 3.68 38.46
N HIS A 65 5.18 2.56 37.76
CA HIS A 65 6.51 1.99 37.55
C HIS A 65 7.22 2.65 36.35
N SER A 66 7.52 3.95 36.49
CA SER A 66 7.99 4.81 35.40
C SER A 66 9.31 4.35 34.76
N GLN A 67 10.25 3.82 35.54
CA GLN A 67 11.53 3.33 35.02
C GLN A 67 11.35 2.05 34.20
N ASP A 68 10.68 1.04 34.76
CA ASP A 68 10.41 -0.24 34.09
C ASP A 68 9.60 -0.05 32.80
N ALA A 69 8.63 0.87 32.82
CA ALA A 69 7.83 1.22 31.65
C ALA A 69 8.69 1.78 30.50
N MET A 70 9.59 2.71 30.81
CA MET A 70 10.50 3.29 29.80
C MET A 70 11.48 2.26 29.24
N GLU A 71 12.07 1.44 30.10
CA GLU A 71 12.98 0.37 29.66
C GLU A 71 12.25 -0.61 28.74
N ARG A 72 11.02 -0.99 29.11
CA ARG A 72 10.20 -1.90 28.31
C ARG A 72 9.75 -1.28 26.99
N ALA A 73 9.44 0.01 26.95
CA ALA A 73 9.10 0.73 25.73
C ALA A 73 10.29 0.79 24.76
N ARG A 74 11.49 1.11 25.28
CA ARG A 74 12.73 1.15 24.49
C ARG A 74 13.15 -0.22 23.95
N ALA A 75 13.03 -1.27 24.77
CA ALA A 75 13.44 -2.63 24.39
C ALA A 75 12.69 -3.20 23.17
N GLN A 76 11.49 -2.69 22.86
CA GLN A 76 10.68 -3.23 21.77
C GLN A 76 11.14 -2.82 20.39
N ASN A 77 11.83 -1.68 20.27
CA ASN A 77 12.24 -1.11 18.98
C ASN A 77 11.09 -1.03 17.95
N SER A 78 9.84 -0.88 18.41
CA SER A 78 8.64 -0.76 17.60
C SER A 78 8.23 0.71 17.43
N VAL A 79 7.37 1.01 16.46
CA VAL A 79 6.79 2.34 16.27
C VAL A 79 6.10 2.83 17.55
N LEU A 80 5.17 2.04 18.09
CA LEU A 80 4.47 2.38 19.33
C LEU A 80 5.41 2.50 20.53
N GLY A 81 6.45 1.66 20.62
CA GLY A 81 7.45 1.75 21.70
C GLY A 81 8.25 3.05 21.66
N ARG A 82 8.64 3.53 20.47
CA ARG A 82 9.31 4.82 20.30
C ARG A 82 8.40 5.99 20.66
N ILE A 83 7.14 5.95 20.24
CA ILE A 83 6.13 6.98 20.56
C ILE A 83 5.88 7.02 22.08
N LEU A 84 5.66 5.86 22.71
CA LEU A 84 5.49 5.77 24.17
C LEU A 84 6.72 6.30 24.91
N THR A 85 7.93 5.94 24.45
CA THR A 85 9.17 6.46 25.04
C THR A 85 9.22 7.99 24.96
N ALA A 86 8.83 8.58 23.83
CA ALA A 86 8.78 10.02 23.64
C ALA A 86 7.79 10.68 24.62
N VAL A 87 6.54 10.20 24.68
CA VAL A 87 5.51 10.73 25.59
C VAL A 87 5.94 10.61 27.06
N MET A 88 6.36 9.41 27.48
CA MET A 88 6.80 9.16 28.87
C MET A 88 7.98 10.04 29.27
N SER A 89 8.93 10.24 28.34
CA SER A 89 10.06 11.15 28.57
C SER A 89 9.63 12.62 28.67
N GLY A 90 8.63 13.03 27.89
CA GLY A 90 8.05 14.37 27.96
C GLY A 90 7.37 14.63 29.31
N VAL A 91 6.57 13.67 29.80
CA VAL A 91 5.93 13.76 31.11
C VAL A 91 6.96 13.88 32.24
N GLN A 92 8.07 13.13 32.18
CA GLN A 92 9.13 13.21 33.19
C GLN A 92 9.95 14.49 33.10
N ALA A 93 10.20 14.99 31.89
CA ALA A 93 10.98 16.21 31.68
C ALA A 93 10.25 17.45 32.20
N ARG A 94 8.91 17.48 32.09
CA ARG A 94 8.07 18.58 32.60
C ARG A 94 6.80 18.05 33.28
N PRO A 95 6.91 17.62 34.55
CA PRO A 95 5.74 17.15 35.31
C PRO A 95 4.68 18.26 35.42
N GLY A 96 3.44 17.96 35.06
CA GLY A 96 2.32 18.91 35.08
C GLY A 96 2.07 19.66 33.75
N GLU A 97 3.03 19.70 32.83
CA GLU A 97 2.85 20.24 31.46
C GLU A 97 2.47 19.13 30.48
N SER A 98 1.23 18.61 30.61
CA SER A 98 0.73 17.51 29.77
C SER A 98 0.81 17.80 28.26
N GLU A 99 0.60 19.06 27.87
CA GLU A 99 0.69 19.52 26.47
C GLU A 99 2.08 19.30 25.86
N TYR A 100 3.16 19.46 26.65
CA TYR A 100 4.52 19.22 26.17
C TYR A 100 4.74 17.74 25.82
N ALA A 101 4.27 16.83 26.68
CA ALA A 101 4.37 15.39 26.44
C ALA A 101 3.52 14.92 25.26
N GLU A 102 2.32 15.50 25.11
CA GLU A 102 1.42 15.21 24.00
C GLU A 102 2.04 15.63 22.66
N GLU A 103 2.55 16.86 22.57
CA GLU A 103 3.16 17.36 21.35
C GLU A 103 4.42 16.57 20.98
N LEU A 104 5.26 16.20 21.96
CA LEU A 104 6.44 15.36 21.72
C LEU A 104 6.05 13.96 21.20
N GLY A 105 4.99 13.37 21.76
CA GLY A 105 4.42 12.12 21.29
C GLY A 105 3.89 12.22 19.86
N ARG A 106 3.12 13.27 19.57
CA ARG A 106 2.51 13.54 18.27
C ARG A 106 3.56 13.78 17.19
N GLN A 107 4.60 14.57 17.48
CA GLN A 107 5.73 14.79 16.56
C GLN A 107 6.44 13.49 16.23
N THR A 108 6.70 12.65 17.24
CA THR A 108 7.30 11.33 17.04
C THR A 108 6.39 10.43 16.20
N ALA A 109 5.09 10.41 16.48
CA ALA A 109 4.11 9.65 15.72
C ALA A 109 4.07 10.09 14.24
N LEU A 110 4.09 11.40 13.96
CA LEU A 110 4.14 11.92 12.60
C LEU A 110 5.37 11.43 11.83
N VAL A 111 6.55 11.48 12.45
CA VAL A 111 7.79 11.00 11.81
C VAL A 111 7.69 9.50 11.53
N GLU A 112 7.26 8.69 12.49
CA GLU A 112 7.15 7.25 12.34
C GLU A 112 6.12 6.83 11.29
N LEU A 113 4.93 7.43 11.31
CA LEU A 113 3.86 7.16 10.35
C LEU A 113 4.26 7.63 8.94
N ALA A 114 4.94 8.77 8.80
CA ALA A 114 5.48 9.21 7.51
C ALA A 114 6.51 8.21 6.96
N GLN A 115 7.35 7.63 7.82
CA GLN A 115 8.24 6.55 7.40
C GLN A 115 7.45 5.32 6.95
N MET A 116 6.37 4.93 7.66
CA MET A 116 5.49 3.84 7.25
C MET A 116 4.78 4.11 5.92
N GLY A 117 4.45 5.37 5.60
CA GLY A 117 3.82 5.78 4.33
C GLY A 117 4.75 5.74 3.11
N ARG A 118 6.07 5.59 3.30
CA ARG A 118 7.05 5.56 2.20
C ARG A 118 6.70 4.48 1.17
N TYR A 119 6.83 4.80 -0.12
CA TYR A 119 6.51 3.92 -1.25
C TYR A 119 5.01 3.65 -1.53
N MET A 120 4.05 4.15 -0.71
CA MET A 120 2.61 3.98 -1.03
C MET A 120 2.22 4.69 -2.30
N ARG A 121 2.71 5.92 -2.48
CA ARG A 121 2.48 6.71 -3.69
C ARG A 121 2.82 5.96 -4.99
N PHE A 122 3.82 5.07 -4.97
CA PHE A 122 4.14 4.28 -6.17
C PHE A 122 3.09 3.20 -6.44
N LEU A 123 2.58 2.53 -5.41
CA LEU A 123 1.50 1.55 -5.58
C LEU A 123 0.20 2.24 -6.06
N GLU A 124 -0.13 3.41 -5.51
CA GLU A 124 -1.26 4.25 -5.98
C GLU A 124 -1.12 4.64 -7.46
N ILE A 125 0.09 4.98 -7.90
CA ILE A 125 0.39 5.23 -9.32
C ILE A 125 0.15 3.97 -10.14
N CYS A 126 0.50 2.79 -9.65
CA CYS A 126 0.22 1.54 -10.36
C CYS A 126 -1.28 1.26 -10.50
N VAL A 127 -2.07 1.52 -9.46
CA VAL A 127 -3.54 1.37 -9.45
C VAL A 127 -4.17 2.24 -10.55
N SER A 128 -3.75 3.49 -10.65
CA SER A 128 -4.31 4.45 -11.61
C SER A 128 -3.74 4.32 -13.02
N SER A 129 -2.45 4.01 -13.17
CA SER A 129 -1.78 4.01 -14.48
C SER A 129 -1.97 2.71 -15.26
N ALA A 130 -2.07 1.56 -14.59
CA ALA A 130 -2.22 0.26 -15.27
C ALA A 130 -3.50 0.16 -16.15
N PRO A 131 -4.69 0.60 -15.69
CA PRO A 131 -5.90 0.63 -16.52
C PRO A 131 -5.77 1.60 -17.69
N MET A 132 -5.14 2.76 -17.48
CA MET A 132 -4.94 3.76 -18.53
C MET A 132 -4.01 3.23 -19.64
N LEU A 133 -2.98 2.47 -19.29
CA LEU A 133 -2.12 1.77 -20.25
C LEU A 133 -2.89 0.68 -21.02
N GLY A 134 -3.76 -0.07 -20.33
CA GLY A 134 -4.63 -1.05 -20.99
C GLY A 134 -5.62 -0.41 -21.96
N LEU A 135 -6.24 0.71 -21.56
CA LEU A 135 -7.14 1.49 -22.40
C LEU A 135 -6.42 2.07 -23.64
N LEU A 136 -5.19 2.54 -23.46
CA LEU A 136 -4.35 2.97 -24.58
C LEU A 136 -4.12 1.82 -25.57
N GLY A 137 -3.94 0.60 -25.07
CA GLY A 137 -3.84 -0.59 -25.91
C GLY A 137 -5.09 -0.92 -26.71
N THR A 138 -6.28 -0.72 -26.14
CA THR A 138 -7.51 -0.81 -26.94
C THR A 138 -7.57 0.22 -28.05
N VAL A 139 -7.22 1.47 -27.76
CA VAL A 139 -7.26 2.55 -28.76
C VAL A 139 -6.29 2.25 -29.91
N LEU A 140 -5.06 1.87 -29.59
CA LEU A 140 -4.04 1.56 -30.58
C LEU A 140 -4.39 0.31 -31.40
N GLY A 141 -4.90 -0.75 -30.77
CA GLY A 141 -5.33 -1.97 -31.48
C GLY A 141 -6.51 -1.74 -32.42
N MET A 142 -7.46 -0.89 -32.03
CA MET A 142 -8.57 -0.51 -32.92
C MET A 142 -8.10 0.36 -34.09
N ILE A 143 -7.16 1.29 -33.86
CA ILE A 143 -6.56 2.11 -34.94
C ILE A 143 -5.89 1.21 -35.97
N ASP A 144 -5.13 0.20 -35.51
CA ASP A 144 -4.44 -0.75 -36.38
C ASP A 144 -5.41 -1.61 -37.19
N ALA A 145 -6.43 -2.17 -36.53
CA ALA A 145 -7.45 -2.99 -37.18
C ALA A 145 -8.21 -2.24 -38.29
N PHE A 146 -8.52 -0.95 -38.07
CA PHE A 146 -9.14 -0.11 -39.10
C PHE A 146 -8.16 0.35 -40.18
N ALA A 147 -6.88 0.53 -39.86
CA ALA A 147 -5.85 0.86 -40.84
C ALA A 147 -5.68 -0.29 -41.85
N GLU A 148 -5.60 -1.54 -41.37
CA GLU A 148 -5.55 -2.73 -42.23
C GLU A 148 -6.79 -2.83 -43.12
N LEU A 149 -7.97 -2.63 -42.53
CA LEU A 149 -9.23 -2.61 -43.27
C LEU A 149 -9.24 -1.60 -44.42
N SER A 150 -8.68 -0.40 -44.19
CA SER A 150 -8.61 0.65 -45.21
C SER A 150 -7.59 0.39 -46.32
N ALA A 151 -6.57 -0.43 -46.05
CA ALA A 151 -5.49 -0.72 -46.98
C ALA A 151 -5.87 -1.79 -48.03
N VAL A 152 -6.88 -2.61 -47.74
CA VAL A 152 -7.35 -3.66 -48.66
C VAL A 152 -8.27 -3.05 -49.73
N GLN A 153 -7.83 -3.07 -50.99
CA GLN A 153 -8.69 -2.78 -52.14
C GLN A 153 -9.56 -4.01 -52.44
N GLY A 154 -10.65 -4.21 -51.69
CA GLY A 154 -11.54 -5.36 -51.88
C GLY A 154 -12.45 -5.66 -50.69
N ALA A 155 -12.97 -6.88 -50.62
CA ALA A 155 -13.72 -7.34 -49.46
C ALA A 155 -12.76 -7.50 -48.26
N ALA A 156 -13.08 -6.82 -47.16
CA ALA A 156 -12.41 -6.96 -45.90
C ALA A 156 -12.36 -8.43 -45.43
N ASP A 157 -11.21 -8.89 -44.94
CA ASP A 157 -11.14 -10.17 -44.24
C ASP A 157 -11.65 -9.98 -42.79
N PRO A 158 -12.80 -10.59 -42.43
CA PRO A 158 -13.33 -10.50 -41.06
C PRO A 158 -12.37 -11.09 -40.02
N ALA A 159 -11.47 -12.01 -40.41
CA ALA A 159 -10.52 -12.63 -39.50
C ALA A 159 -9.47 -11.63 -38.97
N SER A 160 -8.90 -10.79 -39.84
CA SER A 160 -7.92 -9.76 -39.45
C SER A 160 -8.52 -8.72 -38.50
N LEU A 161 -9.76 -8.29 -38.77
CA LEU A 161 -10.47 -7.37 -37.90
C LEU A 161 -10.70 -7.98 -36.50
N ALA A 162 -11.11 -9.24 -36.45
CA ALA A 162 -11.31 -9.96 -35.19
C ALA A 162 -9.99 -10.09 -34.40
N GLN A 163 -8.86 -10.29 -35.08
CA GLN A 163 -7.54 -10.34 -34.45
C GLN A 163 -7.15 -9.02 -33.76
N GLY A 164 -7.35 -7.90 -34.43
CA GLY A 164 -7.05 -6.58 -33.88
C GLY A 164 -7.91 -6.25 -32.64
N ILE A 165 -9.20 -6.59 -32.69
CA ILE A 165 -10.13 -6.43 -31.57
C ILE A 165 -9.72 -7.33 -30.39
N TRP A 166 -9.37 -8.59 -30.64
CA TRP A 166 -8.91 -9.52 -29.60
C TRP A 166 -7.66 -8.99 -28.89
N THR A 167 -6.67 -8.52 -29.66
CA THR A 167 -5.42 -7.95 -29.13
C THR A 167 -5.71 -6.72 -28.27
N ALA A 168 -6.55 -5.80 -28.78
CA ALA A 168 -7.03 -4.63 -28.05
C ALA A 168 -7.66 -5.02 -26.70
N LEU A 169 -8.66 -5.90 -26.68
CA LEU A 169 -9.35 -6.32 -25.46
C LEU A 169 -8.41 -7.01 -24.46
N THR A 170 -7.46 -7.81 -24.95
CA THR A 170 -6.49 -8.51 -24.09
C THR A 170 -5.57 -7.53 -23.35
N THR A 171 -5.12 -6.44 -23.99
CA THR A 171 -4.30 -5.41 -23.33
C THR A 171 -5.07 -4.70 -22.21
N THR A 172 -6.35 -4.42 -22.41
CA THR A 172 -7.22 -3.83 -21.39
C THR A 172 -7.44 -4.78 -20.22
N ALA A 173 -7.75 -6.04 -20.51
CA ALA A 173 -7.90 -7.06 -19.47
C ALA A 173 -6.63 -7.19 -18.62
N ALA A 174 -5.45 -7.21 -19.25
CA ALA A 174 -4.16 -7.25 -18.54
C ALA A 174 -3.94 -6.02 -17.63
N GLY A 175 -4.22 -4.82 -18.13
CA GLY A 175 -4.11 -3.58 -17.35
C GLY A 175 -5.06 -3.55 -16.14
N LEU A 176 -6.29 -4.01 -16.30
CA LEU A 176 -7.29 -4.09 -15.23
C LEU A 176 -6.91 -5.10 -14.15
N VAL A 177 -6.45 -6.30 -14.53
CA VAL A 177 -5.99 -7.31 -13.58
C VAL A 177 -4.81 -6.78 -12.76
N LEU A 178 -3.85 -6.13 -13.41
CA LEU A 178 -2.71 -5.53 -12.72
C LEU A 178 -3.16 -4.45 -11.71
N ALA A 179 -4.08 -3.59 -12.11
CA ALA A 179 -4.62 -2.53 -11.25
C ALA A 179 -5.35 -3.10 -10.02
N LEU A 180 -6.18 -4.13 -10.21
CA LEU A 180 -6.92 -4.78 -9.13
C LEU A 180 -5.98 -5.36 -8.06
N VAL A 181 -4.91 -6.02 -8.50
CA VAL A 181 -3.88 -6.56 -7.60
C VAL A 181 -3.16 -5.43 -6.87
N ALA A 182 -2.80 -4.36 -7.57
CA ALA A 182 -2.17 -3.18 -6.98
C ALA A 182 -3.05 -2.55 -5.90
N ASP A 183 -4.35 -2.45 -6.16
CA ASP A 183 -5.34 -1.82 -5.30
C ASP A 183 -5.47 -2.61 -4.00
N PHE A 184 -5.67 -3.92 -4.09
CA PHE A 184 -5.74 -4.80 -2.93
C PHE A 184 -4.50 -4.68 -2.02
N ILE A 185 -3.30 -4.66 -2.63
CA ILE A 185 -2.05 -4.51 -1.88
C ILE A 185 -1.99 -3.14 -1.21
N THR A 186 -2.34 -2.08 -1.93
CA THR A 186 -2.32 -0.69 -1.43
C THR A 186 -3.28 -0.53 -0.26
N SER A 187 -4.54 -0.93 -0.42
CA SER A 187 -5.56 -0.85 0.62
C SER A 187 -5.17 -1.66 1.86
N TRP A 188 -4.52 -2.83 1.70
CA TRP A 188 -4.05 -3.62 2.83
C TRP A 188 -2.99 -2.88 3.65
N PHE A 189 -2.02 -2.23 2.99
CA PHE A 189 -0.99 -1.44 3.66
C PHE A 189 -1.57 -0.18 4.31
N GLU A 190 -2.45 0.54 3.62
CA GLU A 190 -3.14 1.73 4.16
C GLU A 190 -3.91 1.38 5.43
N ALA A 191 -4.72 0.33 5.40
CA ALA A 191 -5.45 -0.15 6.56
C ALA A 191 -4.51 -0.51 7.73
N ARG A 192 -3.30 -1.03 7.42
CA ARG A 192 -2.30 -1.36 8.43
C ARG A 192 -1.64 -0.12 9.04
N ILE A 193 -1.39 0.92 8.25
CA ILE A 193 -0.84 2.21 8.70
C ILE A 193 -1.87 2.93 9.56
N GLU A 194 -3.13 2.99 9.12
CA GLU A 194 -4.20 3.66 9.84
C GLU A 194 -4.44 3.00 11.22
N ARG A 195 -4.37 1.66 11.30
CA ARG A 195 -4.40 0.96 12.59
C ARG A 195 -3.25 1.38 13.52
N GLU A 196 -2.02 1.54 13.02
CA GLU A 196 -0.92 2.04 13.88
C GLU A 196 -1.16 3.48 14.32
N ARG A 197 -1.69 4.33 13.43
CA ARG A 197 -2.01 5.73 13.75
C ARG A 197 -3.02 5.83 14.88
N VAL A 198 -4.14 5.11 14.77
CA VAL A 198 -5.18 5.11 15.82
C VAL A 198 -4.63 4.58 17.15
N LEU A 199 -3.80 3.53 17.11
CA LEU A 199 -3.16 3.00 18.31
C LEU A 199 -2.17 4.00 18.93
N ALA A 200 -1.39 4.71 18.11
CA ALA A 200 -0.46 5.73 18.58
C ALA A 200 -1.19 6.85 19.31
N GLU A 201 -2.23 7.43 18.70
CA GLU A 201 -3.06 8.48 19.31
C GLU A 201 -3.68 8.00 20.63
N THR A 202 -4.28 6.80 20.62
CA THR A 202 -4.88 6.22 21.83
C THR A 202 -3.85 6.02 22.94
N MET A 203 -2.64 5.59 22.62
CA MET A 203 -1.56 5.38 23.59
C MET A 203 -0.97 6.68 24.11
N ILE A 204 -0.85 7.72 23.27
CA ILE A 204 -0.42 9.06 23.68
C ILE A 204 -1.41 9.59 24.73
N SER A 205 -2.71 9.62 24.40
CA SER A 205 -3.74 10.10 25.33
C SER A 205 -3.77 9.26 26.61
N ALA A 206 -3.69 7.93 26.49
CA ALA A 206 -3.73 7.05 27.66
C ALA A 206 -2.51 7.20 28.58
N ALA A 207 -1.32 7.50 28.05
CA ALA A 207 -0.12 7.69 28.85
C ALA A 207 -0.15 8.99 29.67
N ILE A 208 -0.90 10.00 29.22
CA ILE A 208 -0.99 11.32 29.85
C ILE A 208 -2.20 11.39 30.80
N PHE A 209 -3.37 10.98 30.32
CA PHE A 209 -4.65 11.16 31.02
C PHE A 209 -5.19 9.89 31.67
N GLY A 210 -4.52 8.75 31.51
CA GLY A 210 -5.03 7.44 31.91
C GLY A 210 -6.00 6.84 30.88
N ARG A 211 -6.48 5.62 31.13
CA ARG A 211 -7.44 4.95 30.23
C ARG A 211 -8.85 5.42 30.56
N ALA A 212 -9.66 5.71 29.53
CA ALA A 212 -11.08 6.02 29.69
C ALA A 212 -11.87 4.93 30.47
N GLY A 213 -11.38 3.68 30.50
CA GLY A 213 -11.95 2.61 31.30
C GLY A 213 -11.59 2.61 32.80
N SER A 214 -10.49 3.24 33.22
CA SER A 214 -10.07 3.20 34.63
C SER A 214 -10.71 4.27 35.51
N ILE A 215 -11.42 5.24 34.91
CA ILE A 215 -12.17 6.27 35.66
C ILE A 215 -13.52 5.70 36.14
N ALA A 216 -14.07 4.70 35.44
CA ALA A 216 -15.33 4.05 35.82
C ALA A 216 -15.16 3.04 36.98
N ASP A 217 -13.99 2.43 37.15
CA ASP A 217 -13.70 1.51 38.26
C ASP A 217 -13.21 2.23 39.54
N ALA A 218 -13.05 3.55 39.48
CA ALA A 218 -12.54 4.39 40.57
C ALA A 218 -13.57 5.37 41.17
N ALA A 219 -14.85 5.21 40.80
CA ALA A 219 -16.00 5.96 41.33
C ALA A 219 -16.96 5.02 42.06
#